data_AF-A0A818ZDP8-F1
#
_entry.id   AF-A0A818ZDP8-F1
#
_cell.length_a   1.000
_cell.length_b   1.000
_cell.length_c   1.000
_cell.angle_alpha   90.00
_cell.angle_beta   90.00
_cell.angle_gamma   90.00
#
_symmetry.space_group_name_H-M   'P 1'
#
loop_
_entity.id
_entity.type
_entity.pdbx_description
1 polymer ?
#
loop_
_entity_poly.entity_id
_entity_poly.type
_entity_poly.pdbx_seq_one_letter_code
_entity_poly.pdbx_strand_id
1 'polypeptide(L)'
;AGIYYKTGSLKAKLCLEGLKRIYEYCDAKHLPYKKCGQLIVAVERDQLERLDNIYRQATENGVQDIIDTMIMNIIDQDFDEHVH
;
A
#
# COMPACT_ATOMS: atom_id res chain seq x y z
N ALA A 1 3.95 3.44 -2.64
CA ALA A 1 2.62 3.49 -3.27
C ALA A 1 1.99 4.87 -3.05
N GLY A 2 1.29 5.43 -4.03
CA GLY A 2 0.65 6.76 -3.95
C GLY A 2 -0.65 6.81 -3.13
N ILE A 3 -0.78 5.91 -2.15
CA ILE A 3 -2.03 5.58 -1.43
C ILE A 3 -2.60 6.79 -0.68
N TYR A 4 -1.74 7.63 -0.11
CA TYR A 4 -2.15 8.78 0.70
C TYR A 4 -2.30 10.09 -0.10
N TYR A 5 -2.06 10.07 -1.41
CA TYR A 5 -2.13 11.28 -2.20
C TYR A 5 -3.57 11.54 -2.64
N LYS A 6 -3.99 12.79 -2.51
CA LYS A 6 -5.30 13.26 -2.98
C LYS A 6 -5.52 12.80 -4.42
N THR A 7 -6.67 12.17 -4.66
CA THR A 7 -7.09 11.70 -5.98
C THR A 7 -6.94 12.81 -7.02
N GLY A 8 -6.33 12.47 -8.16
CA GLY A 8 -6.12 13.39 -9.28
C GLY A 8 -4.94 14.36 -9.13
N SER A 9 -4.23 14.37 -8.00
CA SER A 9 -3.04 15.20 -7.82
C SER A 9 -1.90 14.79 -8.77
N LEU A 10 -1.06 15.76 -9.16
CA LEU A 10 0.17 15.47 -9.92
C LEU A 10 1.08 14.48 -9.17
N LYS A 11 1.12 14.54 -7.84
CA LYS A 11 1.88 13.59 -7.01
C LYS A 11 1.37 12.15 -7.16
N ALA A 12 0.05 11.94 -7.14
CA ALA A 12 -0.53 10.60 -7.33
C ALA A 12 -0.18 10.03 -8.71
N LYS A 13 -0.37 10.83 -9.78
CA LYS A 13 -0.07 10.43 -11.16
C LYS A 13 1.42 10.13 -11.37
N LEU A 14 2.30 11.07 -10.98
CA LEU A 14 3.74 10.93 -11.16
C LEU A 14 4.33 9.81 -10.30
N CYS A 15 3.77 9.52 -9.12
CA CYS A 15 4.23 8.42 -8.28
C CYS A 15 4.01 7.06 -8.96
N LEU A 16 2.84 6.85 -9.58
CA LEU A 16 2.54 5.60 -10.29
C LEU A 16 3.36 5.47 -11.59
N GLU A 17 3.43 6.53 -12.38
CA GLU A 17 4.26 6.54 -13.59
C GLU A 17 5.75 6.33 -13.25
N GLY A 18 6.25 7.00 -12.21
CA GLY A 18 7.63 6.88 -11.76
C GLY A 18 7.95 5.48 -11.27
N LEU A 19 7.04 4.86 -10.49
CA LEU A 19 7.20 3.48 -10.02
C LEU A 19 7.32 2.50 -11.19
N LYS A 20 6.44 2.62 -12.19
CA LYS A 20 6.47 1.78 -13.39
C LYS A 20 7.81 1.91 -14.14
N ARG A 21 8.25 3.16 -14.38
CA ARG A 21 9.52 3.44 -15.09
C ARG A 21 10.74 2.92 -14.32
N ILE A 22 10.74 2.99 -12.98
CA ILE A 22 11.84 2.48 -12.16
C ILE A 22 11.93 0.95 -12.30
N TYR A 23 10.80 0.23 -12.23
CA TYR A 23 10.82 -1.22 -12.42
C TYR A 23 11.26 -1.61 -13.83
N GLU A 24 10.73 -0.97 -14.87
CA GLU A 24 11.15 -1.19 -16.26
C GLU A 24 12.65 -0.93 -16.45
N TYR A 25 13.19 0.13 -15.83
CA TYR A 25 14.61 0.44 -15.89
C TYR A 25 15.46 -0.62 -15.18
N CYS A 26 15.06 -1.04 -13.98
CA CYS A 26 15.76 -2.10 -13.25
C CYS A 26 15.72 -3.43 -14.01
N ASP A 27 14.58 -3.79 -14.61
CA ASP A 27 14.43 -4.99 -15.44
C ASP A 27 15.37 -4.92 -16.65
N ALA A 28 15.37 -3.80 -17.39
CA ALA A 28 16.23 -3.61 -18.56
C ALA A 28 17.73 -3.66 -18.23
N LYS A 29 18.11 -3.20 -17.04
CA LYS A 29 19.50 -3.17 -16.56
C LYS A 29 19.90 -4.40 -15.74
N HIS A 30 19.00 -5.35 -15.56
CA HIS A 30 19.20 -6.54 -14.70
C HIS A 30 19.66 -6.16 -13.28
N LEU A 31 19.16 -5.04 -12.76
CA LEU A 31 19.46 -4.59 -11.41
C LEU A 31 18.62 -5.37 -10.42
N PRO A 32 19.21 -5.95 -9.37
CA PRO A 32 18.44 -6.64 -8.35
C PRO A 32 17.57 -5.65 -7.59
N TYR A 33 16.27 -5.92 -7.52
CA TYR A 33 15.34 -5.18 -6.69
C TYR A 33 14.32 -6.13 -6.06
N LYS A 34 13.67 -5.67 -4.98
CA LYS A 34 12.57 -6.38 -4.33
C LYS A 34 11.29 -5.56 -4.48
N LYS A 35 10.22 -6.20 -4.96
CA LYS A 35 8.86 -5.62 -4.91
C LYS A 35 8.31 -5.82 -3.50
N CYS A 36 8.68 -4.94 -2.58
CA CYS A 36 8.12 -4.95 -1.23
C CYS A 36 6.71 -4.34 -1.27
N GLY A 37 5.73 -5.11 -0.80
CA GLY A 37 4.37 -4.61 -0.58
C GLY A 37 4.29 -3.72 0.67
N GLN A 38 3.17 -3.01 0.82
CA GLN A 38 2.83 -2.27 2.03
C GLN A 38 1.60 -2.92 2.65
N LEU A 39 1.70 -3.32 3.93
CA LEU A 39 0.57 -3.84 4.70
C LEU A 39 -0.04 -2.70 5.52
N ILE A 40 -1.35 -2.49 5.40
CA ILE A 40 -2.10 -1.52 6.22
C ILE A 40 -3.10 -2.34 7.03
N VAL A 41 -3.03 -2.24 8.36
CA VAL A 41 -3.85 -3.01 9.31
C VAL A 41 -4.65 -2.04 10.17
N ALA A 42 -5.93 -2.34 10.39
CA ALA A 42 -6.75 -1.70 11.41
C ALA A 42 -6.57 -2.47 12.73
N VAL A 43 -6.15 -1.77 13.79
CA VAL A 43 -5.97 -2.36 15.13
C VAL A 43 -7.21 -2.19 16.01
N GLU A 44 -8.10 -1.27 15.63
CA GLU A 44 -9.35 -0.98 16.33
C GLU A 44 -10.54 -0.95 15.35
N ARG A 45 -11.77 -1.16 15.87
CA ARG A 45 -12.98 -1.27 15.04
C ARG A 45 -13.35 0.03 14.33
N ASP A 46 -13.05 1.17 14.93
CA ASP A 46 -13.27 2.51 14.35
C ASP A 46 -12.34 2.80 13.17
N GLN A 47 -11.19 2.12 13.10
CA GLN A 47 -10.23 2.24 12.00
C GLN A 47 -10.65 1.47 10.74
N LEU A 48 -11.66 0.60 10.83
CA LEU A 48 -12.19 -0.15 9.67
C LEU A 48 -12.76 0.78 8.61
N GLU A 49 -13.52 1.81 9.02
CA GLU A 49 -14.08 2.80 8.09
C GLU A 49 -12.96 3.60 7.40
N ARG A 50 -11.88 3.89 8.14
CA ARG A 50 -10.70 4.54 7.58
C ARG A 50 -9.96 3.63 6.60
N LEU A 51 -9.86 2.33 6.90
CA LEU A 51 -9.22 1.35 6.02
C LEU A 51 -9.99 1.19 4.70
N ASP A 52 -11.32 1.14 4.76
CA ASP A 52 -12.19 1.10 3.57
C ASP A 52 -12.02 2.37 2.71
N ASN A 53 -11.96 3.54 3.34
CA ASN A 53 -11.67 4.79 2.63
C ASN A 53 -10.29 4.79 1.96
N ILE A 54 -9.27 4.23 2.61
CA ILE A 54 -7.92 4.08 2.03
C ILE A 54 -7.97 3.12 0.84
N TYR A 55 -8.67 2.00 0.95
CA TYR A 55 -8.84 1.04 -0.13
C TYR A 55 -9.52 1.67 -1.35
N ARG A 56 -10.63 2.40 -1.13
CA ARG A 56 -11.32 3.14 -2.19
C ARG A 56 -10.42 4.18 -2.84
N GLN A 57 -9.71 4.98 -2.05
CA GLN A 57 -8.82 6.02 -2.57
C GLN A 57 -7.63 5.42 -3.36
N ALA A 58 -7.06 4.32 -2.90
CA ALA A 58 -6.00 3.62 -3.62
C ALA A 58 -6.50 3.03 -4.96
N THR A 59 -7.71 2.47 -4.97
CA THR A 59 -8.38 1.98 -6.18
C THR A 59 -8.63 3.11 -7.17
N GLU A 60 -9.18 4.25 -6.71
CA GLU A 60 -9.39 5.45 -7.54
C GLU A 60 -8.09 6.03 -8.09
N ASN A 61 -7.01 5.92 -7.33
CA ASN A 61 -5.68 6.36 -7.77
C ASN A 61 -5.07 5.39 -8.79
N GLY A 62 -5.64 4.22 -9.04
CA GLY A 62 -5.10 3.24 -9.99
C GLY A 62 -3.90 2.47 -9.45
N VAL A 63 -3.78 2.34 -8.11
CA VAL A 63 -2.81 1.44 -7.49
C VAL A 63 -3.22 0.01 -7.82
N GLN A 64 -2.37 -0.69 -8.55
CA GLN A 64 -2.53 -2.11 -8.87
C GLN A 64 -1.97 -2.95 -7.70
N ASP A 65 -2.43 -4.19 -7.55
CA ASP A 65 -2.00 -5.14 -6.51
C ASP A 65 -2.41 -4.81 -5.06
N ILE A 66 -3.63 -4.29 -4.88
CA ILE A 66 -4.23 -4.18 -3.54
C ILE A 66 -4.94 -5.50 -3.22
N ILE A 67 -4.52 -6.15 -2.13
CA ILE A 67 -5.20 -7.31 -1.59
C ILE A 67 -6.02 -6.83 -0.39
N ASP A 68 -7.34 -6.88 -0.52
CA ASP A 68 -8.25 -6.67 0.61
C ASP A 68 -8.38 -7.99 1.39
N THR A 69 -7.60 -8.12 2.45
CA THR A 69 -7.74 -9.23 3.41
C THR A 69 -8.28 -8.66 4.70
N MET A 70 -9.57 -8.84 4.94
CA MET A 70 -10.22 -8.47 6.19
C MET A 70 -9.84 -9.49 7.28
N ILE A 71 -8.71 -9.28 7.95
CA ILE A 71 -8.33 -10.08 9.13
C ILE A 71 -9.14 -9.57 10.33
N MET A 72 -10.31 -10.16 10.56
CA MET A 72 -11.19 -9.86 11.70
C MET A 72 -10.83 -10.64 12.99
N ASN A 73 -9.70 -11.35 13.03
CA ASN A 73 -9.23 -12.02 14.24
C ASN A 73 -7.69 -12.06 14.23
N ILE A 74 -7.08 -11.91 15.41
CA ILE A 74 -5.64 -11.86 15.73
C ILE A 74 -5.13 -10.43 15.91
N ILE A 75 -5.67 -9.71 16.91
CA ILE A 75 -4.82 -8.96 17.85
C ILE A 75 -5.39 -9.16 19.27
N ASP A 76 -5.61 -10.42 19.64
CA ASP A 76 -5.49 -10.82 21.04
C ASP A 76 -4.25 -11.71 21.09
N GLN A 77 -3.09 -11.11 21.41
CA GLN A 77 -2.03 -11.63 22.29
C GLN A 77 -0.54 -11.42 21.91
N ASP A 78 -0.09 -11.26 20.66
CA ASP A 78 1.37 -11.45 20.41
C ASP A 78 2.16 -10.35 19.66
N PHE A 79 1.63 -9.14 19.47
CA PHE A 79 2.34 -8.10 18.67
C PHE A 79 3.13 -7.05 19.47
N ASP A 80 3.43 -7.29 20.75
CA ASP A 80 4.17 -6.34 21.60
C ASP A 80 5.66 -6.70 21.82
N GLU A 81 6.16 -7.86 21.36
CA GLU A 81 7.51 -8.28 21.78
C GLU A 81 8.69 -7.99 20.82
N HIS A 82 8.50 -7.68 19.54
CA HIS A 82 9.66 -7.57 18.62
C HIS A 82 9.63 -6.36 17.68
N VAL A 83 9.74 -5.16 18.25
CA VAL A 83 10.36 -4.00 17.58
C VAL A 83 11.36 -3.36 18.54
N HIS A 84 12.57 -3.91 18.57
CA HIS A 84 13.80 -3.25 19.02
C HIS A 84 14.79 -3.19 17.87
#